data_AF-A0AB34FZH8-F1
#
_entry.id   AF-A0AB34FZH8-F1
#
_cell.length_a   1.000
_cell.length_b   1.000
_cell.length_c   1.000
_cell.angle_alpha   90.00
_cell.angle_beta   90.00
_cell.angle_gamma   90.00
#
_symmetry.space_group_name_H-M   'P 1'
#
loop_
_entity.id
_entity.type
_entity.pdbx_description
1 polymer ?
#
loop_
_entity_poly.entity_id
_entity_poly.type
_entity_poly.pdbx_seq_one_letter_code
_entity_poly.pdbx_strand_id
1 'polypeptide(L)'
;MASFLHPGRLDILGHCLSSIPYAHTTPEALRTPSRTALKMGLIDAKNKVPEHQRHYQQAYRAHTRLWKIGSRSRWYMTPYLVVLWGGFGAAMYAAGRKVTGHNTWFGKD
;
A
#
# COMPACT_ATOMS: atom_id res chain seq x y z
N MET A 1 20.22 56.05 30.98
CA MET A 1 18.86 55.71 31.46
C MET A 1 18.61 54.24 31.17
N ALA A 2 17.94 53.55 32.12
CA ALA A 2 17.62 52.12 32.22
C ALA A 2 17.32 51.40 30.89
N SER A 3 17.82 50.19 30.62
CA SER A 3 17.48 48.86 31.18
C SER A 3 16.03 48.42 30.94
N PHE A 4 15.86 47.10 30.71
CA PHE A 4 14.61 46.28 30.64
C PHE A 4 13.98 46.18 29.21
N LEU A 5 13.62 45.03 28.62
CA LEU A 5 13.38 43.63 29.06
C LEU A 5 13.36 42.64 27.86
N HIS A 6 13.48 41.36 28.22
CA HIS A 6 13.62 40.10 27.47
C HIS A 6 12.59 39.73 26.38
N PRO A 7 12.92 38.73 25.53
CA PRO A 7 11.96 38.00 24.70
C PRO A 7 11.01 37.15 25.56
N GLY A 8 9.72 37.45 25.48
CA GLY A 8 8.63 36.74 26.15
C GLY A 8 8.34 35.39 25.51
N ARG A 9 8.86 34.34 26.15
CA ARG A 9 8.41 32.94 26.12
C ARG A 9 7.00 32.87 26.73
N LEU A 10 5.98 32.66 25.89
CA LEU A 10 4.63 32.28 26.36
C LEU A 10 4.61 30.77 26.60
N ASP A 11 5.20 30.35 27.73
CA ASP A 11 4.84 29.12 28.43
C ASP A 11 3.68 29.48 29.38
N ILE A 12 2.45 29.16 28.99
CA ILE A 12 1.28 29.27 29.86
C ILE A 12 0.40 28.02 29.70
N LEU A 13 0.46 27.18 30.74
CA LEU A 13 -0.53 26.17 31.17
C LEU A 13 -0.63 24.89 30.32
N GLY A 14 -0.41 23.68 30.85
CA GLY A 14 -0.30 23.29 32.24
C GLY A 14 0.32 21.91 32.38
N HIS A 15 1.23 21.82 33.35
CA HIS A 15 1.39 20.63 34.17
C HIS A 15 0.02 20.10 34.59
N CYS A 16 -0.28 18.86 34.19
CA CYS A 16 -1.05 17.86 34.95
C CYS A 16 -1.53 16.77 34.00
N LEU A 17 -0.65 15.83 33.69
CA LEU A 17 -1.01 14.41 33.63
C LEU A 17 0.28 13.68 33.99
N SER A 18 0.38 13.47 35.31
CA SER A 18 1.17 12.44 35.96
C SER A 18 1.63 11.34 35.01
N SER A 19 2.94 11.14 34.97
CA SER A 19 3.54 9.83 34.84
C SER A 19 2.61 8.75 35.42
N ILE A 20 1.94 7.99 34.57
CA ILE A 20 1.34 6.72 34.98
C ILE A 20 2.51 5.74 35.04
N PRO A 21 2.96 5.29 36.23
CA PRO A 21 3.85 4.15 36.28
C PRO A 21 3.04 2.94 35.80
N TYR A 22 3.31 2.44 34.60
CA TYR A 22 2.85 1.11 34.21
C TYR A 22 3.67 0.06 34.97
N ALA A 23 3.44 -0.04 36.28
CA ALA A 23 3.81 -1.22 37.05
C ALA A 23 2.53 -2.03 37.29
N HIS A 24 2.00 -2.62 36.22
CA HIS A 24 1.00 -3.69 36.37
C HIS A 24 1.77 -4.99 36.61
N THR A 25 2.02 -5.33 37.87
CA THR A 25 2.39 -6.68 38.27
C THR A 25 1.20 -7.58 38.00
N THR A 26 1.17 -8.12 36.78
CA THR A 26 0.18 -9.11 36.35
C THR A 26 0.44 -10.37 37.16
N PRO A 27 -0.54 -10.91 37.92
CA PRO A 27 -0.36 -12.21 38.56
C PRO A 27 -0.10 -13.25 37.48
N GLU A 28 0.97 -14.02 37.69
CA GLU A 28 1.44 -15.07 36.81
C GLU A 28 0.28 -16.03 36.50
N ALA A 29 -0.32 -15.89 35.33
CA ALA A 29 -1.38 -16.78 34.88
C ALA A 29 -0.78 -18.18 34.68
N LEU A 30 -1.27 -19.11 35.50
CA LEU A 30 -1.06 -20.56 35.45
C LEU A 30 -0.82 -21.06 34.02
N ARG A 31 0.41 -21.48 33.71
CA ARG A 31 0.73 -22.19 32.45
C ARG A 31 -0.04 -23.50 32.42
N THR A 32 -1.16 -23.53 31.73
CA THR A 32 -1.82 -24.78 31.35
C THR A 32 -0.90 -25.55 30.40
N PRO A 33 -0.73 -26.87 30.59
CA PRO A 33 0.15 -27.68 29.77
C PRO A 33 -0.35 -27.71 28.32
N SER A 34 0.60 -27.60 27.40
CA SER A 34 0.41 -27.58 25.95
C SER A 34 -0.42 -28.77 25.50
N ARG A 35 -1.73 -28.55 25.33
CA ARG A 35 -2.58 -29.44 24.56
C ARG A 35 -2.01 -29.43 23.15
N THR A 36 -1.56 -30.58 22.68
CA THR A 36 -1.07 -30.81 21.32
C THR A 36 -2.20 -30.47 20.34
N ALA A 37 -2.36 -29.19 20.04
CA ALA A 37 -3.35 -28.69 19.10
C ALA A 37 -2.82 -29.07 17.72
N LEU A 38 -3.49 -30.02 17.08
CA LEU A 38 -3.30 -30.28 15.66
C LEU A 38 -3.45 -28.95 14.93
N LYS A 39 -2.34 -28.44 14.39
CA LYS A 39 -2.32 -27.20 13.63
C LYS A 39 -3.20 -27.38 12.40
N MET A 40 -4.43 -26.86 12.44
CA MET A 40 -5.26 -26.75 11.25
C MET A 40 -4.59 -25.72 10.35
N GLY A 41 -4.00 -26.17 9.23
CA GLY A 41 -3.11 -25.37 8.37
C GLY A 41 -3.70 -24.08 7.79
N LEU A 42 -5.02 -23.88 7.89
CA LEU A 42 -5.70 -22.63 7.54
C LEU A 42 -5.94 -21.69 8.75
N ILE A 43 -6.11 -22.26 9.95
CA ILE A 43 -6.51 -21.54 11.18
C ILE A 43 -5.29 -21.18 12.03
N ASP A 44 -4.25 -22.02 12.02
CA ASP A 44 -2.98 -21.78 12.71
C ASP A 44 -1.84 -21.39 11.73
N ALA A 45 -2.22 -20.73 10.63
CA ALA A 45 -1.28 -20.17 9.68
C ALA A 45 -0.61 -18.92 10.26
N LYS A 46 0.72 -18.79 10.12
CA LYS A 46 1.44 -17.61 10.59
C LYS A 46 0.84 -16.35 9.97
N ASN A 47 0.52 -15.35 10.80
CA ASN A 47 0.06 -14.05 10.31
C ASN A 47 1.14 -13.39 9.41
N LYS A 48 0.80 -13.18 8.13
CA LYS A 48 1.65 -12.54 7.13
C LYS A 48 1.36 -11.04 6.92
N VAL A 49 0.35 -10.50 7.59
CA VAL A 49 -0.04 -9.08 7.45
C VAL A 49 1.13 -8.12 7.72
N PRO A 50 1.94 -8.27 8.80
CA PRO A 50 3.05 -7.35 9.04
C PRO A 50 4.14 -7.43 7.98
N GLU A 51 4.36 -8.62 7.40
CA GLU A 51 5.34 -8.84 6.32
C GLU A 51 4.87 -8.09 5.05
N HIS A 52 3.59 -8.22 4.68
CA HIS A 52 3.00 -7.50 3.54
C HIS A 52 2.94 -5.99 3.77
N GLN A 53 2.55 -5.53 4.96
CA GLN A 53 2.50 -4.12 5.30
C GLN A 53 3.87 -3.45 5.11
N ARG A 54 4.95 -4.06 5.62
CA ARG A 54 6.31 -3.54 5.43
C ARG A 54 6.69 -3.47 3.95
N HIS A 55 6.37 -4.51 3.18
CA HIS A 55 6.64 -4.55 1.74
C HIS A 55 5.94 -3.43 0.97
N TYR A 56 4.63 -3.23 1.20
CA TYR A 56 3.87 -2.16 0.55
C TYR A 56 4.30 -0.77 1.03
N GLN A 57 4.65 -0.62 2.31
CA GLN A 57 5.14 0.65 2.86
C GLN A 57 6.51 1.04 2.27
N GLN A 58 7.41 0.08 2.06
CA GLN A 58 8.69 0.31 1.36
C GLN A 58 8.45 0.78 -0.09
N ALA A 59 7.55 0.12 -0.81
CA ALA A 59 7.22 0.49 -2.18
C ALA A 59 6.48 1.83 -2.29
N TYR A 60 5.69 2.19 -1.28
CA TYR A 60 5.06 3.51 -1.15
C TYR A 60 6.10 4.62 -0.96
N ARG A 61 7.12 4.38 -0.11
CA ARG A 61 8.27 5.31 0.06
C ARG A 61 9.07 5.46 -1.24
N ALA A 62 9.16 4.40 -2.04
CA ALA A 62 9.75 4.43 -3.38
C ALA A 62 8.81 4.99 -4.46
N HIS A 63 7.66 5.57 -4.07
CA HIS A 63 6.63 6.14 -4.96
C HIS A 63 6.18 5.20 -6.09
N THR A 64 6.25 3.89 -5.85
CA THR A 64 5.80 2.90 -6.83
C THR A 64 4.28 2.74 -6.74
N ARG A 65 3.59 2.82 -7.88
CA ARG A 65 2.14 2.65 -7.95
C ARG A 65 1.73 1.24 -7.50
N LEU A 66 0.63 1.12 -6.77
CA LEU A 66 0.10 -0.15 -6.20
C LEU A 66 0.10 -1.31 -7.20
N TRP A 67 -0.42 -1.08 -8.40
CA TRP A 67 -0.49 -2.09 -9.47
C TRP A 67 0.86 -2.55 -10.03
N LYS A 68 1.99 -1.95 -9.62
CA LYS A 68 3.37 -2.23 -10.07
C LYS A 68 4.26 -2.83 -8.97
N ILE A 69 3.77 -2.94 -7.73
CA ILE A 69 4.60 -3.31 -6.57
C ILE A 69 4.99 -4.79 -6.57
N GLY A 70 4.07 -5.68 -6.96
CA GLY A 70 4.32 -7.13 -6.93
C GLY A 70 5.30 -7.59 -8.01
N SER A 71 6.15 -8.58 -7.70
CA SER A 71 7.11 -9.18 -8.65
C SER A 71 6.42 -9.72 -9.93
N ARG A 72 5.22 -10.27 -9.78
CA ARG A 72 4.41 -10.79 -10.89
C ARG A 72 3.69 -9.69 -11.68
N SER A 73 3.61 -8.46 -11.16
CA SER A 73 2.88 -7.37 -11.82
C SER A 73 3.37 -7.15 -13.26
N ARG A 74 4.68 -7.19 -13.50
CA ARG A 74 5.25 -6.97 -14.83
C ARG A 74 4.70 -7.95 -15.88
N TRP A 75 4.54 -9.21 -15.51
CA TRP A 75 4.01 -10.25 -16.40
C TRP A 75 2.54 -10.08 -16.74
N TYR A 76 1.76 -9.43 -15.88
CA TYR A 76 0.34 -9.16 -16.14
C TYR A 76 0.10 -7.81 -16.80
N MET A 77 0.84 -6.78 -16.37
CA MET A 77 0.68 -5.43 -16.87
C MET A 77 1.17 -5.32 -18.33
N THR A 78 2.28 -5.97 -18.69
CA THR A 78 2.80 -5.91 -20.07
C THR A 78 1.78 -6.37 -21.11
N PRO A 79 1.21 -7.58 -21.06
CA PRO A 79 0.21 -8.00 -22.05
C PRO A 79 -1.07 -7.16 -21.98
N TYR A 80 -1.50 -6.74 -20.78
CA TYR A 80 -2.66 -5.84 -20.64
C TYR A 80 -2.46 -4.52 -21.39
N LEU A 81 -1.30 -3.85 -21.22
CA LEU A 81 -1.02 -2.61 -21.92
C LEU A 81 -0.92 -2.81 -23.45
N VAL A 82 -0.33 -3.92 -23.91
CA VAL A 82 -0.21 -4.22 -25.34
C VAL A 82 -1.59 -4.40 -25.98
N VAL A 83 -2.48 -5.16 -25.35
CA VAL A 83 -3.83 -5.37 -25.88
C VAL A 83 -4.66 -4.08 -25.81
N LEU A 84 -4.55 -3.32 -24.73
CA LEU A 84 -5.28 -2.07 -24.57
C LEU A 84 -4.89 -1.05 -25.64
N TRP A 85 -3.59 -0.75 -25.77
CA TRP A 85 -3.11 0.23 -26.73
C TRP A 85 -3.11 -0.29 -28.17
N GLY A 86 -2.86 -1.58 -28.36
CA GLY A 86 -2.97 -2.24 -29.66
C GLY A 86 -4.42 -2.23 -30.17
N GLY A 87 -5.37 -2.60 -29.32
CA GLY A 87 -6.81 -2.54 -29.64
C GLY A 87 -7.30 -1.12 -29.87
N PHE A 88 -6.86 -0.16 -29.06
CA PHE A 88 -7.18 1.26 -29.26
C PHE A 88 -6.62 1.78 -30.60
N GLY A 89 -5.37 1.50 -30.91
CA GLY A 89 -4.75 1.86 -32.19
C GLY A 89 -5.46 1.21 -33.38
N ALA A 90 -5.82 -0.07 -33.26
CA ALA A 90 -6.59 -0.79 -34.27
C ALA A 90 -7.99 -0.18 -34.46
N ALA A 91 -8.67 0.20 -33.38
CA ALA A 91 -9.98 0.87 -33.44
C ALA A 91 -9.89 2.24 -34.12
N MET A 92 -8.89 3.04 -33.79
CA MET A 92 -8.65 4.34 -34.46
C MET A 92 -8.33 4.16 -35.94
N TYR A 93 -7.53 3.15 -36.30
CA TYR A 93 -7.26 2.81 -37.70
C TYR A 93 -8.53 2.42 -38.46
N ALA A 94 -9.34 1.52 -37.91
CA ALA A 94 -10.60 1.11 -38.52
C ALA A 94 -11.60 2.27 -38.62
N ALA A 95 -11.66 3.14 -37.61
CA ALA A 95 -12.48 4.34 -37.65
C ALA A 95 -12.03 5.31 -38.76
N GLY A 96 -10.73 5.57 -38.89
CA GLY A 96 -10.18 6.40 -39.97
C GLY A 96 -10.45 5.82 -41.36
N ARG A 97 -10.33 4.50 -41.51
CA ARG A 97 -10.69 3.78 -42.74
C ARG A 97 -12.19 3.90 -43.05
N LYS A 98 -13.06 3.84 -42.04
CA LYS A 98 -14.50 4.06 -42.23
C LYS A 98 -14.85 5.47 -42.67
N VAL A 99 -14.21 6.48 -42.10
CA VAL A 99 -14.40 7.89 -42.53
C VAL A 99 -13.99 8.08 -43.98
N THR A 100 -12.94 7.38 -44.44
CA THR A 100 -12.47 7.42 -45.84
C THR A 100 -13.22 6.46 -46.77
N GLY A 101 -14.35 5.88 -46.32
CA GLY A 101 -15.22 5.02 -47.14
C GLY A 101 -14.74 3.59 -47.32
N HIS A 102 -13.64 3.19 -46.69
CA HIS A 102 -13.10 1.84 -46.79
C HIS A 102 -13.75 0.90 -45.76
N ASN A 103 -14.31 -0.21 -46.25
CA ASN A 103 -15.06 -1.14 -45.41
C ASN A 103 -14.23 -2.28 -44.82
N THR A 104 -12.99 -2.46 -45.28
CA THR A 104 -12.12 -3.59 -44.93
C THR A 104 -10.84 -3.12 -44.24
N TRP A 105 -10.31 -3.98 -43.36
CA TRP A 105 -9.06 -3.77 -42.61
C TRP A 105 -7.84 -3.67 -43.52
N PHE A 106 -7.83 -4.44 -44.61
CA PHE A 106 -6.79 -4.41 -45.63
C PHE A 106 -7.38 -3.87 -46.92
N GLY A 107 -6.64 -2.99 -47.60
CA GLY A 107 -6.98 -2.60 -48.96
C GLY A 107 -6.97 -3.83 -49.85
N LYS A 108 -8.01 -4.00 -50.67
CA LYS A 108 -7.88 -4.82 -51.87
C LYS A 108 -7.07 -3.94 -52.83
N ASP A 109 -5.95 -4.47 -53.30
CA ASP A 109 -4.93 -3.80 -54.14
C ASP A 109 -5.37 -2.46 -54.76
#